data_AF-A0A1Z1W376-F1
#
_entry.id   AF-A0A1Z1W376-F1
#
_cell.length_a   1.000
_cell.length_b   1.000
_cell.length_c   1.000
_cell.angle_alpha   90.00
_cell.angle_beta   90.00
_cell.angle_gamma   90.00
#
_symmetry.space_group_name_H-M   'P 1'
#
loop_
_entity.id
_entity.type
_entity.pdbx_description
1 polymer ?
#
loop_
_entity_poly.entity_id
_entity_poly.type
_entity_poly.pdbx_seq_one_letter_code
_entity_poly.pdbx_strand_id
1 'polypeptide(L)'
;MDSRRNPTSPSGSEYATAPPVPTNVTGLTGEFTDPLWRAPVRLNPVEADLLRTRPLRRLHFVTHGGSSTLTTLQTYSRLEHSLGVLSLAAHFAPDDADLRVAALLHDIGHLPLSHTFEGLAGLDHHEIGLRLVRSDPIRSVLRDHGIEAGTIVDRLRGRHPSPLTGHPGLLNLDHLDSYVRSGRSAGRLDTDPAVLLSRLDLRDHTVSADAGTAAALVALIRAEARLHTSWDNVGPTSVVQRLVRRLLDHTPLTPEAVARMTDAQLWSALDSCPATRAESGRVQYEPHRLKVGPQGETGEHPGWPFSLRKIYSSAPLVDGEKLEHAAPELAAELSALRALPLDFRVSWD
;
A
#
# COMPACT_ATOMS: atom_id res chain seq x y z
N MET A 1 3.91 -52.37 -68.75
CA MET A 1 3.12 -51.85 -67.61
C MET A 1 3.52 -52.65 -66.39
N ASP A 2 4.40 -52.13 -65.55
CA ASP A 2 4.11 -51.95 -64.12
C ASP A 2 5.31 -51.25 -63.46
N SER A 3 5.10 -50.00 -63.04
CA SER A 3 6.12 -49.17 -62.40
C SER A 3 6.11 -49.41 -60.89
N ARG A 4 7.20 -50.00 -60.38
CA ARG A 4 7.43 -50.13 -58.94
C ARG A 4 7.61 -48.74 -58.34
N ARG A 5 6.60 -48.26 -57.61
CA ARG A 5 6.71 -47.07 -56.74
C ARG A 5 7.50 -47.45 -55.48
N ASN A 6 8.60 -46.75 -55.25
CA ASN A 6 9.27 -46.74 -53.95
C ASN A 6 8.35 -46.05 -52.91
N PRO A 7 8.26 -46.56 -51.67
CA PRO A 7 7.60 -45.84 -50.60
C PRO A 7 8.47 -44.67 -50.17
N THR A 8 7.94 -43.46 -50.30
CA THR A 8 8.52 -42.25 -49.70
C THR A 8 8.53 -42.39 -48.19
N SER A 9 9.72 -42.34 -47.59
CA SER A 9 9.90 -42.16 -46.15
C SER A 9 9.13 -40.92 -45.69
N PRO A 10 8.41 -40.97 -44.56
CA PRO A 10 7.81 -39.75 -44.02
C PRO A 10 8.94 -38.81 -43.65
N SER A 11 8.90 -37.63 -44.28
CA SER A 11 9.71 -36.46 -43.96
C SER A 11 9.76 -36.26 -42.45
N GLY A 12 10.97 -36.02 -41.93
CA GLY A 12 11.22 -35.78 -40.53
C GLY A 12 10.18 -34.83 -39.94
N SER A 13 9.53 -35.29 -38.88
CA SER A 13 8.74 -34.43 -38.01
C SER A 13 9.73 -33.44 -37.38
N GLU A 14 9.83 -32.25 -37.97
CA GLU A 14 10.23 -31.06 -37.22
C GLU A 14 9.19 -30.89 -36.12
N TYR A 15 9.45 -31.45 -34.94
CA TYR A 15 8.77 -31.02 -33.74
C TYR A 15 9.14 -29.55 -33.56
N ALA A 16 8.26 -28.66 -34.03
CA ALA A 16 8.35 -27.24 -33.76
C ALA A 16 8.45 -27.10 -32.23
N THR A 17 9.63 -26.71 -31.75
CA THR A 17 9.84 -26.45 -30.33
C THR A 17 8.93 -25.29 -29.97
N ALA A 18 7.92 -25.55 -29.13
CA ALA A 18 7.04 -24.50 -28.66
C ALA A 18 7.89 -23.36 -28.07
N PRO A 19 7.56 -22.09 -28.38
CA PRO A 19 8.32 -20.97 -27.85
C PRO A 19 8.29 -21.01 -26.31
N PRO A 20 9.35 -20.50 -25.65
CA PRO A 20 9.41 -20.47 -24.20
C PRO A 20 8.17 -19.75 -23.63
N VAL A 21 7.59 -20.31 -22.57
CA VAL A 21 6.43 -19.72 -21.89
C VAL A 21 6.89 -18.43 -21.19
N PRO A 22 6.27 -17.27 -21.47
CA PRO A 22 6.64 -16.02 -20.82
C PRO A 22 6.42 -16.11 -19.31
N THR A 23 7.38 -15.61 -18.53
CA THR A 23 7.26 -15.51 -17.07
C THR A 23 6.58 -14.19 -16.69
N ASN A 24 5.59 -14.26 -15.81
CA ASN A 24 4.92 -13.09 -15.24
C ASN A 24 5.47 -12.75 -13.85
N VAL A 25 6.63 -13.30 -13.48
CA VAL A 25 7.27 -13.00 -12.20
C VAL A 25 7.85 -11.59 -12.26
N THR A 26 7.22 -10.66 -11.54
CA THR A 26 7.66 -9.26 -11.45
C THR A 26 9.14 -9.17 -11.09
N GLY A 27 9.93 -8.40 -11.83
CA GLY A 27 11.36 -8.26 -11.61
C GLY A 27 12.24 -9.38 -12.21
N LEU A 28 11.67 -10.44 -12.83
CA LEU A 28 12.44 -11.30 -13.74
C LEU A 28 12.44 -10.76 -15.17
N THR A 29 11.29 -10.24 -15.62
CA THR A 29 11.18 -9.47 -16.86
C THR A 29 11.66 -8.03 -16.64
N GLY A 30 12.15 -7.40 -17.70
CA GLY A 30 12.53 -5.97 -17.69
C GLY A 30 11.34 -5.02 -17.81
N GLU A 31 10.11 -5.51 -17.71
CA GLU A 31 8.88 -4.76 -17.84
C GLU A 31 7.78 -5.39 -16.98
N PHE A 32 6.87 -4.56 -16.45
CA PHE A 32 5.61 -4.99 -15.86
C PHE A 32 4.51 -3.98 -16.18
N THR A 33 3.26 -4.41 -16.02
CA THR A 33 2.09 -3.52 -16.11
C THR A 33 1.31 -3.63 -14.81
N ASP A 34 1.18 -2.52 -14.08
CA ASP A 34 0.31 -2.48 -12.90
C ASP A 34 -1.17 -2.60 -13.34
N PRO A 35 -1.96 -3.48 -12.72
CA PRO A 35 -3.35 -3.73 -13.13
C PRO A 35 -4.31 -2.57 -12.81
N LEU A 36 -3.93 -1.65 -11.92
CA LEU A 36 -4.70 -0.44 -11.63
C LEU A 36 -4.51 0.55 -12.78
N TRP A 37 -3.30 1.07 -12.94
CA TRP A 37 -2.97 2.14 -13.89
C TRP A 37 -2.91 1.69 -15.34
N ARG A 38 -2.63 0.41 -15.59
CA ARG A 38 -2.52 -0.20 -16.92
C ARG A 38 -1.48 0.48 -17.82
N ALA A 39 -0.52 1.19 -17.21
CA ALA A 39 0.63 1.78 -17.88
C ALA A 39 1.80 0.78 -17.88
N PRO A 40 2.37 0.43 -19.05
CA PRO A 40 3.57 -0.41 -19.10
C PRO A 40 4.76 0.34 -18.51
N VAL A 41 5.51 -0.34 -17.64
CA VAL A 41 6.70 0.21 -17.00
C VAL A 41 7.90 -0.66 -17.35
N ARG A 42 8.83 -0.09 -18.11
CA ARG A 42 10.17 -0.67 -18.26
C ARG A 42 10.97 -0.45 -16.99
N LEU A 43 11.48 -1.53 -16.41
CA LEU A 43 12.28 -1.52 -15.20
C LEU A 43 13.73 -1.14 -15.53
N ASN A 44 14.29 -0.24 -14.73
CA ASN A 44 15.73 -0.04 -14.69
C ASN A 44 16.41 -1.27 -14.04
N PRO A 45 17.69 -1.57 -14.36
CA PRO A 45 18.40 -2.71 -13.78
C PRO A 45 18.35 -2.74 -12.24
N VAL A 46 18.54 -1.60 -11.59
CA VAL A 46 18.44 -1.47 -10.12
C VAL A 46 17.06 -1.85 -9.59
N GLU A 47 15.98 -1.44 -10.27
CA GLU A 47 14.60 -1.73 -9.85
C GLU A 47 14.31 -3.22 -9.96
N ALA A 48 14.76 -3.87 -11.04
CA ALA A 48 14.64 -5.31 -11.21
C ALA A 48 15.39 -6.10 -10.14
N ASP A 49 16.60 -5.66 -9.76
CA ASP A 49 17.39 -6.30 -8.71
C ASP A 49 16.79 -6.07 -7.32
N LEU A 50 16.29 -4.86 -7.03
CA LEU A 50 15.58 -4.56 -5.79
C LEU A 50 14.34 -5.46 -5.63
N LEU A 51 13.57 -5.68 -6.71
CA LEU A 51 12.42 -6.59 -6.73
C LEU A 51 12.77 -8.05 -6.42
N ARG A 52 14.05 -8.43 -6.46
CA ARG A 52 14.53 -9.77 -6.08
C ARG A 52 14.97 -9.83 -4.61
N THR A 53 15.03 -8.70 -3.92
CA THR A 53 15.44 -8.65 -2.52
C THR A 53 14.32 -9.08 -1.57
N ARG A 54 14.69 -9.80 -0.51
CA ARG A 54 13.74 -10.26 0.52
C ARG A 54 12.94 -9.12 1.17
N PRO A 55 13.53 -7.97 1.56
CA PRO A 55 12.78 -6.89 2.20
C PRO A 55 11.65 -6.34 1.33
N LEU A 56 11.89 -6.16 0.02
CA LEU A 56 10.87 -5.68 -0.90
C LEU A 56 9.85 -6.77 -1.24
N ARG A 57 10.31 -8.01 -1.51
CA ARG A 57 9.41 -9.15 -1.77
C ARG A 57 8.48 -9.49 -0.60
N ARG A 58 8.91 -9.22 0.64
CA ARG A 58 8.07 -9.37 1.83
C ARG A 58 6.75 -8.60 1.69
N LEU A 59 6.75 -7.42 1.05
CA LEU A 59 5.57 -6.59 0.89
C LEU A 59 4.43 -7.27 0.12
N HIS A 60 4.72 -8.32 -0.65
CA HIS A 60 3.68 -9.14 -1.29
C HIS A 60 2.78 -9.85 -0.27
N PHE A 61 3.30 -10.10 0.93
CA PHE A 61 2.63 -10.81 2.02
C PHE A 61 2.22 -9.87 3.16
N VAL A 62 2.15 -8.56 2.88
CA VAL A 62 1.67 -7.54 3.80
C VAL A 62 0.53 -6.80 3.12
N THR A 63 -0.67 -6.93 3.67
CA THR A 63 -1.86 -6.29 3.15
C THR A 63 -1.81 -4.77 3.38
N HIS A 64 -2.21 -3.97 2.40
CA HIS A 64 -2.21 -2.51 2.51
C HIS A 64 -3.30 -2.00 3.46
N GLY A 65 -4.52 -2.55 3.37
CA GLY A 65 -5.68 -2.14 4.18
C GLY A 65 -5.58 -2.48 5.68
N GLY A 66 -4.48 -3.11 6.11
CA GLY A 66 -4.30 -3.56 7.49
C GLY A 66 -5.41 -4.48 7.98
N SER A 67 -5.79 -4.34 9.25
CA SER A 67 -6.87 -5.15 9.84
C SER A 67 -8.26 -4.93 9.23
N SER A 68 -8.50 -3.86 8.46
CA SER A 68 -9.78 -3.69 7.76
C SER A 68 -10.04 -4.80 6.73
N THR A 69 -9.00 -5.53 6.32
CA THR A 69 -9.13 -6.69 5.43
C THR A 69 -9.87 -7.88 6.05
N LEU A 70 -10.02 -7.90 7.37
CA LEU A 70 -10.82 -8.92 8.07
C LEU A 70 -12.33 -8.70 7.89
N THR A 71 -12.75 -7.49 7.53
CA THR A 71 -14.15 -7.06 7.49
C THR A 71 -14.54 -6.48 6.13
N THR A 72 -13.57 -6.24 5.25
CA THR A 72 -13.78 -5.58 3.94
C THR A 72 -13.03 -6.31 2.83
N LEU A 73 -13.33 -5.93 1.58
CA LEU A 73 -12.72 -6.53 0.37
C LEU A 73 -11.40 -5.84 -0.06
N GLN A 74 -10.79 -5.03 0.81
CA GLN A 74 -9.55 -4.27 0.55
C GLN A 74 -8.30 -5.16 0.50
N THR A 75 -8.21 -6.08 -0.46
CA THR A 75 -7.32 -7.26 -0.41
C THR A 75 -5.96 -7.12 -1.12
N TYR A 76 -5.55 -5.91 -1.51
CA TYR A 76 -4.27 -5.67 -2.18
C TYR A 76 -3.09 -5.52 -1.21
N SER A 77 -1.90 -5.88 -1.69
CA SER A 77 -0.65 -5.87 -0.94
C SER A 77 0.09 -4.52 -1.00
N ARG A 78 0.99 -4.30 -0.04
CA ARG A 78 1.97 -3.21 -0.04
C ARG A 78 2.88 -3.25 -1.27
N LEU A 79 3.15 -4.43 -1.82
CA LEU A 79 3.94 -4.56 -3.05
C LEU A 79 3.17 -4.04 -4.27
N GLU A 80 1.87 -4.34 -4.38
CA GLU A 80 1.03 -3.80 -5.47
C GLU A 80 0.96 -2.28 -5.40
N HIS A 81 0.81 -1.72 -4.20
CA HIS A 81 0.88 -0.27 -3.99
C HIS A 81 2.26 0.30 -4.40
N SER A 82 3.36 -0.27 -3.91
CA SER A 82 4.73 0.18 -4.27
C SER A 82 4.99 0.13 -5.78
N LEU A 83 4.49 -0.89 -6.47
CA LEU A 83 4.58 -1.01 -7.93
C LEU A 83 3.71 0.02 -8.65
N GLY A 84 2.52 0.32 -8.11
CA GLY A 84 1.67 1.40 -8.61
C GLY A 84 2.30 2.78 -8.47
N VAL A 85 2.90 3.08 -7.31
CA VAL A 85 3.65 4.33 -7.11
C VAL A 85 4.88 4.40 -8.02
N LEU A 86 5.57 3.27 -8.26
CA LEU A 86 6.61 3.18 -9.28
C LEU A 86 6.06 3.47 -10.69
N SER A 87 4.88 2.95 -11.06
CA SER A 87 4.22 3.26 -12.33
C SER A 87 3.92 4.75 -12.47
N LEU A 88 3.45 5.40 -11.41
CA LEU A 88 3.22 6.85 -11.40
C LEU A 88 4.53 7.64 -11.53
N ALA A 89 5.57 7.28 -10.77
CA ALA A 89 6.88 7.92 -10.88
C ALA A 89 7.48 7.74 -12.29
N ALA A 90 7.33 6.55 -12.87
CA ALA A 90 7.75 6.26 -14.24
C ALA A 90 6.98 7.06 -15.29
N HIS A 91 5.70 7.36 -15.03
CA HIS A 91 4.84 8.14 -15.93
C HIS A 91 5.20 9.64 -15.90
N PHE A 92 5.29 10.22 -14.71
CA PHE A 92 5.50 11.67 -14.56
C PHE A 92 6.96 12.12 -14.56
N ALA A 93 7.89 11.23 -14.19
CA ALA A 93 9.32 11.54 -14.09
C ALA A 93 10.16 10.33 -14.56
N PRO A 94 10.02 9.92 -15.84
CA PRO A 94 10.65 8.71 -16.37
C PRO A 94 12.17 8.68 -16.20
N ASP A 95 12.82 9.86 -16.27
CA ASP A 95 14.27 10.02 -16.22
C ASP A 95 14.83 10.20 -14.79
N ASP A 96 13.98 10.35 -13.76
CA ASP A 96 14.42 10.48 -12.36
C ASP A 96 14.57 9.09 -11.72
N ALA A 97 15.72 8.45 -11.95
CA ALA A 97 16.03 7.12 -11.43
C ALA A 97 15.95 7.04 -9.89
N ASP A 98 16.38 8.07 -9.17
CA ASP A 98 16.36 8.08 -7.70
C ASP A 98 14.93 8.21 -7.16
N LEU A 99 14.06 9.01 -7.80
CA LEU A 99 12.64 9.08 -7.44
C LEU A 99 11.97 7.73 -7.64
N ARG A 100 12.24 7.05 -8.75
CA ARG A 100 11.68 5.73 -9.05
C ARG A 100 12.13 4.67 -8.04
N VAL A 101 13.41 4.66 -7.67
CA VAL A 101 13.93 3.79 -6.61
C VAL A 101 13.30 4.12 -5.25
N ALA A 102 13.16 5.41 -4.91
CA ALA A 102 12.47 5.82 -3.70
C ALA A 102 10.99 5.40 -3.70
N ALA A 103 10.27 5.59 -4.81
CA ALA A 103 8.89 5.15 -4.99
C ALA A 103 8.73 3.64 -4.79
N LEU A 104 9.66 2.83 -5.33
CA LEU A 104 9.64 1.38 -5.15
C LEU A 104 9.93 0.95 -3.70
N LEU A 105 10.71 1.74 -2.95
CA LEU A 105 11.19 1.39 -1.62
C LEU A 105 10.45 2.07 -0.46
N HIS A 106 9.55 3.02 -0.71
CA HIS A 106 8.95 3.86 0.34
C HIS A 106 8.26 3.04 1.44
N ASP A 107 7.68 1.90 1.06
CA ASP A 107 6.87 1.07 1.92
C ASP A 107 7.61 -0.13 2.56
N ILE A 108 8.92 -0.32 2.32
CA ILE A 108 9.65 -1.52 2.80
C ILE A 108 9.69 -1.68 4.33
N GLY A 109 9.41 -0.59 5.03
CA GLY A 109 9.34 -0.50 6.48
C GLY A 109 8.00 -0.93 7.09
N HIS A 110 6.94 -1.12 6.30
CA HIS A 110 5.62 -1.43 6.85
C HIS A 110 5.58 -2.71 7.68
N LEU A 111 4.86 -2.61 8.79
CA LEU A 111 4.58 -3.70 9.73
C LEU A 111 3.61 -4.69 9.07
N PRO A 112 3.52 -5.94 9.55
CA PRO A 112 2.39 -6.80 9.23
C PRO A 112 1.07 -6.07 9.49
N LEU A 113 0.07 -6.24 8.63
CA LEU A 113 -1.19 -5.49 8.70
C LEU A 113 -0.97 -3.97 8.72
N SER A 114 0.08 -3.48 8.06
CA SER A 114 0.24 -2.06 7.74
C SER A 114 0.33 -1.15 8.97
N HIS A 115 -0.55 -0.14 9.09
CA HIS A 115 -0.53 0.83 10.18
C HIS A 115 -1.22 0.32 11.47
N THR A 116 -1.79 -0.89 11.45
CA THR A 116 -2.71 -1.38 12.49
C THR A 116 -2.16 -1.26 13.91
N PHE A 117 -0.88 -1.54 14.12
CA PHE A 117 -0.23 -1.43 15.43
C PHE A 117 0.95 -0.47 15.41
N GLU A 118 0.93 0.50 14.51
CA GLU A 118 1.95 1.54 14.47
C GLU A 118 2.06 2.32 15.80
N GLY A 119 3.31 2.60 16.18
CA GLY A 119 3.82 3.16 17.43
C GLY A 119 3.49 2.42 18.72
N LEU A 120 2.95 1.21 18.61
CA LEU A 120 3.08 0.24 19.69
C LEU A 120 4.58 -0.04 19.90
N ALA A 121 5.07 0.09 21.14
CA ALA A 121 6.48 -0.09 21.50
C ALA A 121 7.47 0.75 20.65
N GLY A 122 7.05 1.95 20.20
CA GLY A 122 7.90 2.84 19.41
C GLY A 122 8.13 2.41 17.95
N LEU A 123 7.38 1.42 17.45
CA LEU A 123 7.46 1.00 16.05
C LEU A 123 6.99 2.11 15.10
N ASP A 124 7.84 2.49 14.16
CA ASP A 124 7.54 3.49 13.13
C ASP A 124 7.99 2.94 11.78
N HIS A 125 7.05 2.81 10.84
CA HIS A 125 7.36 2.18 9.56
C HIS A 125 8.33 3.02 8.73
N HIS A 126 8.29 4.36 8.82
CA HIS A 126 9.24 5.22 8.12
C HIS A 126 10.64 4.96 8.64
N GLU A 127 10.87 5.01 9.95
CA GLU A 127 12.21 4.79 10.52
C GLU A 127 12.75 3.39 10.25
N ILE A 128 11.88 2.36 10.28
CA ILE A 128 12.23 1.00 9.86
C ILE A 128 12.63 0.99 8.38
N GLY A 129 11.87 1.65 7.50
CA GLY A 129 12.16 1.79 6.08
C GLY A 129 13.52 2.41 5.83
N LEU A 130 13.81 3.55 6.47
CA LEU A 130 15.09 4.25 6.35
C LEU A 130 16.28 3.40 6.81
N ARG A 131 16.11 2.62 7.88
CA ARG A 131 17.13 1.66 8.33
C ARG A 131 17.35 0.54 7.32
N LEU A 132 16.29 0.04 6.69
CA LEU A 132 16.37 -1.04 5.69
C LEU A 132 17.07 -0.58 4.42
N VAL A 133 16.82 0.65 3.95
CA VAL A 133 17.56 1.23 2.82
C VAL A 133 19.06 1.27 3.10
N ARG A 134 19.46 1.53 4.35
CA ARG A 134 20.86 1.55 4.79
C ARG A 134 21.45 0.18 5.13
N SER A 135 20.65 -0.88 5.02
CA SER A 135 21.06 -2.24 5.40
C SER A 135 21.09 -3.16 4.18
N ASP A 136 21.90 -4.21 4.26
CA ASP A 136 21.88 -5.26 3.24
C ASP A 136 20.60 -6.09 3.31
N PRO A 137 20.07 -6.58 2.17
CA PRO A 137 20.67 -6.50 0.83
C PRO A 137 20.42 -5.20 0.07
N ILE A 138 19.54 -4.31 0.55
CA ILE A 138 19.13 -3.11 -0.20
C ILE A 138 20.32 -2.19 -0.47
N ARG A 139 21.11 -1.87 0.57
CA ARG A 139 22.28 -1.01 0.45
C ARG A 139 23.28 -1.56 -0.57
N SER A 140 23.56 -2.86 -0.54
CA SER A 140 24.46 -3.48 -1.52
C SER A 140 23.92 -3.38 -2.94
N VAL A 141 22.64 -3.67 -3.18
CA VAL A 141 22.04 -3.51 -4.52
C VAL A 141 22.16 -2.07 -5.00
N LEU A 142 21.83 -1.08 -4.17
CA LEU A 142 21.95 0.34 -4.54
C LEU A 142 23.39 0.69 -4.93
N ARG A 143 24.37 0.29 -4.10
CA ARG A 143 25.81 0.54 -4.35
C ARG A 143 26.28 -0.11 -5.65
N ASP A 144 25.85 -1.34 -5.94
CA ASP A 144 26.27 -2.08 -7.13
C ASP A 144 25.76 -1.42 -8.43
N HIS A 145 24.72 -0.59 -8.32
CA HIS A 145 24.20 0.27 -9.40
C HIS A 145 24.66 1.73 -9.29
N GLY A 146 25.63 2.04 -8.42
CA GLY A 146 26.19 3.39 -8.26
C GLY A 146 25.28 4.39 -7.54
N ILE A 147 24.25 3.92 -6.83
CA ILE A 147 23.30 4.77 -6.09
C ILE A 147 23.68 4.78 -4.61
N GLU A 148 23.90 5.98 -4.07
CA GLU A 148 24.15 6.15 -2.65
C GLU A 148 22.85 6.00 -1.85
N ALA A 149 22.85 5.11 -0.86
CA ALA A 149 21.68 4.87 0.01
C ALA A 149 21.22 6.15 0.73
N GLY A 150 22.13 7.09 0.99
CA GLY A 150 21.81 8.40 1.56
C GLY A 150 20.87 9.23 0.69
N THR A 151 21.06 9.20 -0.63
CA THR A 151 20.21 9.91 -1.59
C THR A 151 18.76 9.42 -1.53
N ILE A 152 18.57 8.11 -1.49
CA ILE A 152 17.24 7.50 -1.40
C ILE A 152 16.60 7.82 -0.03
N VAL A 153 17.36 7.74 1.06
CA VAL A 153 16.85 8.12 2.39
C VAL A 153 16.41 9.60 2.43
N ASP A 154 17.14 10.49 1.77
CA ASP A 154 16.82 11.92 1.77
C ASP A 154 15.51 12.20 0.99
N ARG A 155 15.26 11.46 -0.09
CA ARG A 155 13.98 11.49 -0.81
C ARG A 155 12.83 10.96 0.05
N LEU A 156 13.01 9.80 0.69
CA LEU A 156 11.98 9.20 1.56
C LEU A 156 11.66 10.06 2.79
N ARG A 157 12.64 10.80 3.31
CA ARG A 157 12.43 11.76 4.41
C ARG A 157 11.67 13.00 4.00
N GLY A 158 11.57 13.29 2.69
CA GLY A 158 11.01 14.54 2.20
C GLY A 158 11.80 15.78 2.65
N ARG A 159 13.13 15.69 2.78
CA ARG A 159 13.99 16.86 3.10
C ARG A 159 13.77 18.00 2.10
N HIS A 160 13.48 17.63 0.86
CA HIS A 160 12.98 18.51 -0.19
C HIS A 160 11.65 17.94 -0.70
N PRO A 161 10.66 18.78 -1.03
CA PRO A 161 9.45 18.34 -1.69
C PRO A 161 9.79 17.55 -2.95
N SER A 162 9.06 16.46 -3.15
CA SER A 162 9.19 15.60 -4.33
C SER A 162 7.81 15.05 -4.67
N PRO A 163 7.56 14.53 -5.89
CA PRO A 163 6.27 13.94 -6.21
C PRO A 163 5.85 12.81 -5.27
N LEU A 164 6.81 12.15 -4.61
CA LEU A 164 6.56 11.07 -3.66
C LEU A 164 6.09 11.58 -2.29
N THR A 165 6.77 12.58 -1.72
CA THR A 165 6.49 13.08 -0.36
C THR A 165 5.59 14.30 -0.33
N GLY A 166 5.54 15.07 -1.42
CA GLY A 166 4.70 16.24 -1.64
C GLY A 166 4.95 17.41 -0.67
N HIS A 167 4.03 18.36 -0.71
CA HIS A 167 3.87 19.39 0.31
C HIS A 167 2.82 18.94 1.35
N PRO A 168 2.99 19.29 2.64
CA PRO A 168 2.01 18.95 3.67
C PRO A 168 0.59 19.38 3.30
N GLY A 169 -0.36 18.44 3.36
CA GLY A 169 -1.77 18.69 3.06
C GLY A 169 -2.13 18.62 1.57
N LEU A 170 -1.16 18.50 0.67
CA LEU A 170 -1.38 18.33 -0.76
C LEU A 170 -1.19 16.88 -1.21
N LEU A 171 -1.78 16.53 -2.35
CA LEU A 171 -1.79 15.17 -2.89
C LEU A 171 -0.47 14.85 -3.61
N ASN A 172 0.22 13.83 -3.10
CA ASN A 172 1.43 13.25 -3.68
C ASN A 172 1.11 11.91 -4.37
N LEU A 173 2.11 11.29 -5.02
CA LEU A 173 1.92 10.06 -5.79
C LEU A 173 1.62 8.83 -4.93
N ASP A 174 2.16 8.76 -3.71
CA ASP A 174 1.84 7.71 -2.72
C ASP A 174 0.35 7.75 -2.38
N HIS A 175 -0.13 8.89 -1.87
CA HIS A 175 -1.53 9.07 -1.52
C HIS A 175 -2.45 8.91 -2.74
N LEU A 176 -2.04 9.35 -3.94
CA LEU A 176 -2.82 9.15 -5.16
C LEU A 176 -3.04 7.66 -5.46
N ASP A 177 -1.99 6.84 -5.46
CA ASP A 177 -2.15 5.40 -5.67
C ASP A 177 -3.04 4.79 -4.59
N SER A 178 -2.77 5.09 -3.32
CA SER A 178 -3.55 4.60 -2.18
C SER A 178 -5.06 4.90 -2.32
N TYR A 179 -5.45 6.15 -2.60
CA TYR A 179 -6.85 6.54 -2.76
C TYR A 179 -7.51 5.91 -3.98
N VAL A 180 -6.84 5.86 -5.14
CA VAL A 180 -7.41 5.28 -6.37
C VAL A 180 -7.49 3.76 -6.28
N ARG A 181 -6.49 3.11 -5.69
CA ARG A 181 -6.46 1.65 -5.48
C ARG A 181 -7.53 1.22 -4.48
N SER A 182 -7.63 1.90 -3.33
CA SER A 182 -8.70 1.68 -2.35
C SER A 182 -10.07 1.93 -2.96
N GLY A 183 -10.21 3.02 -3.73
CA GLY A 183 -11.43 3.34 -4.47
C GLY A 183 -11.87 2.21 -5.38
N ARG A 184 -10.95 1.66 -6.19
CA ARG A 184 -11.23 0.52 -7.07
C ARG A 184 -11.61 -0.73 -6.30
N SER A 185 -10.83 -1.10 -5.29
CA SER A 185 -11.09 -2.30 -4.46
C SER A 185 -12.41 -2.21 -3.69
N ALA A 186 -12.86 -0.99 -3.36
CA ALA A 186 -14.15 -0.75 -2.73
C ALA A 186 -15.33 -0.61 -3.72
N GLY A 187 -15.09 -0.65 -5.03
CA GLY A 187 -16.12 -0.40 -6.05
C GLY A 187 -16.63 1.04 -6.06
N ARG A 188 -15.79 2.01 -5.68
CA ARG A 188 -16.09 3.45 -5.59
C ARG A 188 -15.39 4.28 -6.66
N LEU A 189 -14.77 3.62 -7.64
CA LEU A 189 -14.07 4.28 -8.73
C LEU A 189 -14.91 4.19 -10.01
N ASP A 190 -15.56 5.30 -10.35
CA ASP A 190 -16.46 5.38 -11.52
C ASP A 190 -15.71 5.60 -12.84
N THR A 191 -14.47 6.10 -12.78
CA THR A 191 -13.64 6.39 -13.95
C THR A 191 -12.57 5.32 -14.13
N ASP A 192 -12.34 4.84 -15.36
CA ASP A 192 -11.22 3.94 -15.65
C ASP A 192 -9.90 4.61 -15.21
N PRO A 193 -9.07 3.97 -14.37
CA PRO A 193 -7.82 4.56 -13.88
C PRO A 193 -6.88 5.03 -14.99
N ALA A 194 -6.88 4.40 -16.17
CA ALA A 194 -6.05 4.83 -17.29
C ALA A 194 -6.54 6.16 -17.90
N VAL A 195 -7.86 6.39 -17.89
CA VAL A 195 -8.47 7.67 -18.29
C VAL A 195 -8.26 8.72 -17.20
N LEU A 196 -8.32 8.33 -15.93
CA LEU A 196 -7.99 9.23 -14.82
C LEU A 196 -6.54 9.70 -14.94
N LEU A 197 -5.59 8.78 -15.12
CA LEU A 197 -4.16 9.10 -15.25
C LEU A 197 -3.87 10.07 -16.40
N SER A 198 -4.52 9.93 -17.55
CA SER A 198 -4.31 10.82 -18.70
C SER A 198 -4.81 12.26 -18.50
N ARG A 199 -5.54 12.52 -17.41
CA ARG A 199 -6.04 13.85 -17.02
C ARG A 199 -5.31 14.45 -15.81
N LEU A 200 -4.31 13.75 -15.30
CA LEU A 200 -3.47 14.23 -14.20
C LEU A 200 -2.21 14.90 -14.73
N ASP A 201 -1.73 15.89 -13.99
CA ASP A 201 -0.45 16.57 -14.19
C ASP A 201 0.25 16.73 -12.83
N LEU A 202 1.54 17.07 -12.85
CA LEU A 202 2.27 17.48 -11.65
C LEU A 202 2.62 18.96 -11.72
N ARG A 203 2.19 19.72 -10.71
CA ARG A 203 2.54 21.14 -10.52
C ARG A 203 3.25 21.29 -9.19
N ASP A 204 4.50 21.75 -9.24
CA ASP A 204 5.36 21.89 -8.05
C ASP A 204 5.30 20.62 -7.17
N HIS A 205 5.59 19.47 -7.81
CA HIS A 205 5.59 18.15 -7.16
C HIS A 205 4.25 17.68 -6.57
N THR A 206 3.14 18.36 -6.89
CA THR A 206 1.79 18.04 -6.40
C THR A 206 0.90 17.58 -7.54
N VAL A 207 0.04 16.60 -7.29
CA VAL A 207 -0.97 16.14 -8.25
C VAL A 207 -1.98 17.25 -8.55
N SER A 208 -2.09 17.59 -9.83
CA SER A 208 -3.05 18.54 -10.38
C SER A 208 -3.98 17.84 -11.35
N ALA A 209 -5.24 18.27 -11.41
CA ALA A 209 -6.23 17.72 -12.32
C ALA A 209 -7.21 18.80 -12.79
N ASP A 210 -7.98 18.50 -13.83
CA ASP A 210 -9.17 19.31 -14.17
C ASP A 210 -10.22 19.24 -13.04
N ALA A 211 -11.16 20.19 -13.02
CA ALA A 211 -12.19 20.28 -11.98
C ALA A 211 -13.01 18.99 -11.76
N GLY A 212 -13.36 18.28 -12.85
CA GLY A 212 -14.14 17.04 -12.75
C GLY A 212 -13.33 15.89 -12.16
N THR A 213 -12.08 15.74 -12.61
CA THR A 213 -11.15 14.74 -12.10
C THR A 213 -10.76 15.03 -10.64
N ALA A 214 -10.56 16.31 -10.27
CA ALA A 214 -10.32 16.72 -8.89
C ALA A 214 -11.51 16.39 -7.97
N ALA A 215 -12.74 16.62 -8.41
CA ALA A 215 -13.95 16.25 -7.66
C ALA A 215 -14.02 14.73 -7.41
N ALA A 216 -13.67 13.91 -8.41
CA ALA A 216 -13.60 12.46 -8.26
C ALA A 216 -12.54 12.04 -7.23
N LEU A 217 -11.34 12.64 -7.26
CA LEU A 217 -10.29 12.40 -6.27
C LEU A 217 -10.74 12.80 -4.86
N VAL A 218 -11.39 13.95 -4.70
CA VAL A 218 -11.96 14.40 -3.41
C VAL A 218 -12.99 13.41 -2.89
N ALA A 219 -13.85 12.84 -3.74
CA ALA A 219 -14.79 11.81 -3.34
C ALA A 219 -14.10 10.54 -2.82
N LEU A 220 -13.00 10.11 -3.46
CA LEU A 220 -12.19 8.98 -3.00
C LEU A 220 -11.52 9.26 -1.64
N ILE A 221 -10.94 10.46 -1.46
CA ILE A 221 -10.33 10.89 -0.19
C ILE A 221 -11.35 10.84 0.95
N ARG A 222 -12.58 11.35 0.70
CA ARG A 222 -13.67 11.32 1.68
C ARG A 222 -14.13 9.89 1.99
N ALA A 223 -14.20 9.04 0.98
CA ALA A 223 -14.57 7.64 1.16
C ALA A 223 -13.53 6.91 2.02
N GLU A 224 -12.24 7.15 1.78
CA GLU A 224 -11.14 6.57 2.56
C GLU A 224 -11.16 7.07 4.01
N ALA A 225 -11.34 8.37 4.23
CA ALA A 225 -11.48 8.93 5.57
C ALA A 225 -12.64 8.30 6.35
N ARG A 226 -13.80 8.11 5.70
CA ARG A 226 -14.96 7.45 6.30
C ARG A 226 -14.69 5.98 6.61
N LEU A 227 -14.00 5.26 5.72
CA LEU A 227 -13.59 3.88 5.95
C LEU A 227 -12.63 3.77 7.14
N HIS A 228 -11.64 4.66 7.23
CA HIS A 228 -10.72 4.69 8.37
C HIS A 228 -11.43 4.90 9.70
N THR A 229 -12.47 5.74 9.73
CA THR A 229 -13.27 5.98 10.94
C THR A 229 -14.46 5.02 11.10
N SER A 230 -14.63 4.06 10.18
CA SER A 230 -15.74 3.11 10.25
C SER A 230 -15.50 2.07 11.34
N TRP A 231 -16.58 1.50 11.83
CA TRP A 231 -16.52 0.41 12.80
C TRP A 231 -15.83 -0.83 12.22
N ASP A 232 -15.99 -1.05 10.91
CA ASP A 232 -15.35 -2.13 10.17
C ASP A 232 -13.82 -2.04 10.21
N ASN A 233 -13.26 -0.83 10.28
CA ASN A 233 -11.81 -0.65 10.44
C ASN A 233 -11.40 -0.56 11.92
N VAL A 234 -12.10 0.26 12.70
CA VAL A 234 -11.75 0.57 14.10
C VAL A 234 -11.77 -0.67 14.99
N GLY A 235 -12.81 -1.50 14.86
CA GLY A 235 -12.97 -2.71 15.68
C GLY A 235 -11.78 -3.67 15.53
N PRO A 236 -11.56 -4.23 14.32
CA PRO A 236 -10.45 -5.14 14.06
C PRO A 236 -9.07 -4.53 14.35
N THR A 237 -8.86 -3.25 14.02
CA THR A 237 -7.59 -2.56 14.30
C THR A 237 -7.30 -2.52 15.80
N SER A 238 -8.30 -2.14 16.61
CA SER A 238 -8.14 -2.05 18.05
C SER A 238 -7.85 -3.41 18.71
N VAL A 239 -8.49 -4.48 18.23
CA VAL A 239 -8.27 -5.84 18.72
C VAL A 239 -6.87 -6.30 18.36
N VAL A 240 -6.46 -6.16 17.11
CA VAL A 240 -5.13 -6.61 16.68
C VAL A 240 -4.03 -5.87 17.41
N GLN A 241 -4.17 -4.56 17.63
CA GLN A 241 -3.19 -3.80 18.42
C GLN A 241 -3.07 -4.35 19.86
N ARG A 242 -4.19 -4.74 20.49
CA ARG A 242 -4.18 -5.38 21.82
C ARG A 242 -3.58 -6.78 21.79
N LEU A 243 -3.88 -7.57 20.77
CA LEU A 243 -3.33 -8.90 20.57
C LEU A 243 -1.81 -8.84 20.40
N VAL A 244 -1.29 -7.91 19.59
CA VAL A 244 0.15 -7.70 19.42
C VAL A 244 0.81 -7.29 20.74
N ARG A 245 0.19 -6.39 21.52
CA ARG A 245 0.69 -6.04 22.86
C ARG A 245 0.79 -7.26 23.76
N ARG A 246 -0.30 -8.03 23.86
CA ARG A 246 -0.33 -9.26 24.67
C ARG A 246 0.68 -10.30 24.20
N LEU A 247 0.89 -10.44 22.89
CA LEU A 247 1.90 -11.33 22.33
C LEU A 247 3.30 -10.95 22.82
N LEU A 248 3.66 -9.67 22.78
CA LEU A 248 4.95 -9.17 23.26
C LEU A 248 5.09 -9.35 24.78
N ASP A 249 4.01 -9.17 25.55
CA ASP A 249 4.03 -9.33 27.01
C ASP A 249 4.19 -10.81 27.45
N HIS A 250 3.79 -11.77 26.62
CA HIS A 250 3.71 -13.20 26.97
C HIS A 250 4.68 -14.09 26.18
N THR A 251 5.54 -13.52 25.33
CA THR A 251 6.50 -14.26 24.52
C THR A 251 7.85 -13.54 24.51
N PRO A 252 8.96 -14.23 24.18
CA PRO A 252 10.27 -13.57 24.05
C PRO A 252 10.43 -12.77 22.74
N LEU A 253 9.36 -12.57 21.96
CA LEU A 253 9.41 -11.79 20.71
C LEU A 253 9.69 -10.32 21.01
N THR A 254 10.63 -9.71 20.29
CA THR A 254 10.86 -8.26 20.38
C THR A 254 9.95 -7.50 19.40
N PRO A 255 9.68 -6.21 19.63
CA PRO A 255 8.96 -5.37 18.69
C PRO A 255 9.57 -5.39 17.28
N GLU A 256 10.90 -5.37 17.18
CA GLU A 256 11.63 -5.42 15.89
C GLU A 256 11.41 -6.75 15.18
N ALA A 257 11.37 -7.87 15.93
CA ALA A 257 11.11 -9.18 15.35
C ALA A 257 9.69 -9.24 14.76
N VAL A 258 8.69 -8.76 15.51
CA VAL A 258 7.29 -8.67 15.04
C VAL A 258 7.17 -7.74 13.84
N ALA A 259 7.85 -6.60 13.85
CA ALA A 259 7.84 -5.63 12.76
C ALA A 259 8.34 -6.20 11.41
N ARG A 260 9.14 -7.27 11.43
CA ARG A 260 9.66 -7.92 10.21
C ARG A 260 8.87 -9.14 9.75
N MET A 261 7.81 -9.53 10.46
CA MET A 261 6.92 -10.62 10.06
C MET A 261 6.12 -10.26 8.80
N THR A 262 5.61 -11.26 8.08
CA THR A 262 4.46 -11.11 7.17
C THR A 262 3.16 -11.21 7.94
N ASP A 263 2.02 -10.95 7.29
CA ASP A 263 0.71 -11.06 7.95
C ASP A 263 0.46 -12.49 8.44
N ALA A 264 0.76 -13.49 7.61
CA ALA A 264 0.62 -14.90 7.97
C ALA A 264 1.51 -15.31 9.16
N GLN A 265 2.73 -14.76 9.24
CA GLN A 265 3.64 -15.01 10.37
C GLN A 265 3.11 -14.37 11.66
N LEU A 266 2.54 -13.16 11.58
CA LEU A 266 1.91 -12.52 12.73
C LEU A 266 0.72 -13.35 13.22
N TRP A 267 -0.20 -13.74 12.33
CA TRP A 267 -1.36 -14.55 12.70
C TRP A 267 -0.94 -15.89 13.32
N SER A 268 0.04 -16.57 12.72
CA SER A 268 0.58 -17.81 13.28
C SER A 268 1.15 -17.62 14.69
N ALA A 269 1.85 -16.51 14.96
CA ALA A 269 2.35 -16.19 16.30
C ALA A 269 1.21 -15.92 17.30
N LEU A 270 0.18 -15.17 16.89
CA LEU A 270 -1.01 -14.87 17.69
C LEU A 270 -1.83 -16.14 18.01
N ASP A 271 -1.97 -17.05 17.07
CA ASP A 271 -2.71 -18.30 17.25
C ASP A 271 -1.93 -19.30 18.12
N SER A 272 -0.60 -19.28 18.03
CA SER A 272 0.27 -20.16 18.81
C SER A 272 0.34 -19.77 20.29
N CYS A 273 0.25 -18.47 20.60
CA CYS A 273 0.33 -17.97 21.97
C CYS A 273 -1.01 -18.18 22.73
N PRO A 274 -1.02 -18.91 23.87
CA PRO A 274 -2.25 -19.14 24.64
C PRO A 274 -2.97 -17.87 25.09
N ALA A 275 -2.24 -16.78 25.36
CA ALA A 275 -2.80 -15.52 25.83
C ALA A 275 -3.56 -14.73 24.74
N THR A 276 -3.34 -15.06 23.46
CA THR A 276 -3.93 -14.36 22.32
C THR A 276 -4.86 -15.24 21.48
N ARG A 277 -4.66 -16.57 21.49
CA ARG A 277 -5.34 -17.55 20.62
C ARG A 277 -6.85 -17.37 20.52
N ALA A 278 -7.55 -17.28 21.66
CA ALA A 278 -9.01 -17.23 21.66
C ALA A 278 -9.57 -15.97 21.01
N GLU A 279 -8.98 -14.81 21.31
CA GLU A 279 -9.41 -13.52 20.74
C GLU A 279 -8.88 -13.33 19.30
N SER A 280 -7.74 -13.93 18.95
CA SER A 280 -7.25 -14.06 17.56
C SER A 280 -8.25 -14.82 16.68
N GLY A 281 -8.74 -15.98 17.15
CA GLY A 281 -9.78 -16.72 16.43
C GLY A 281 -11.08 -15.92 16.31
N ARG A 282 -11.51 -15.26 17.39
CA ARG A 282 -12.74 -14.46 17.38
C ARG A 282 -12.69 -13.29 16.38
N VAL A 283 -11.58 -12.56 16.29
CA VAL A 283 -11.48 -11.42 15.34
C VAL A 283 -11.44 -11.86 13.89
N GLN A 284 -10.88 -13.04 13.60
CA GLN A 284 -10.82 -13.57 12.24
C GLN A 284 -12.16 -14.17 11.78
N TYR A 285 -12.92 -14.83 12.66
CA TYR A 285 -14.10 -15.60 12.28
C TYR A 285 -15.44 -15.03 12.77
N GLU A 286 -15.42 -14.18 13.79
CA GLU A 286 -16.61 -13.58 14.39
C GLU A 286 -16.56 -12.04 14.44
N PRO A 287 -16.09 -11.32 13.40
CA PRO A 287 -16.00 -9.86 13.45
C PRO A 287 -17.37 -9.18 13.63
N HIS A 288 -18.46 -9.85 13.27
CA HIS A 288 -19.84 -9.39 13.47
C HIS A 288 -20.24 -9.20 14.95
N ARG A 289 -19.47 -9.77 15.89
CA ARG A 289 -19.65 -9.60 17.35
C ARG A 289 -18.93 -8.38 17.92
N LEU A 290 -18.14 -7.67 17.12
CA LEU A 290 -17.51 -6.43 17.56
C LEU A 290 -18.55 -5.34 17.69
N LYS A 291 -18.51 -4.60 18.80
CA LYS A 291 -19.23 -3.34 18.96
C LYS A 291 -18.23 -2.22 19.03
N VAL A 292 -18.50 -1.17 18.26
CA VAL A 292 -17.72 0.06 18.21
C VAL A 292 -18.69 1.22 18.36
N GLY A 293 -18.37 2.16 19.24
CA GLY A 293 -19.13 3.41 19.40
C GLY A 293 -18.19 4.58 19.69
N PRO A 294 -18.64 5.83 19.54
CA PRO A 294 -17.85 7.00 19.89
C PRO A 294 -17.58 7.06 21.39
N GLN A 295 -16.41 7.56 21.79
CA GLN A 295 -16.06 7.78 23.19
C GLN A 295 -16.82 9.01 23.70
N GLY A 296 -17.98 8.82 24.35
CA GLY A 296 -18.81 9.92 24.86
C GLY A 296 -20.21 9.55 25.34
N GLU A 297 -20.72 8.36 25.02
CA GLU A 297 -21.97 7.88 25.61
C GLU A 297 -21.73 7.44 27.06
N THR A 298 -22.29 8.21 27.99
CA THR A 298 -22.13 8.16 29.45
C THR A 298 -22.81 6.95 30.10
N GLY A 299 -22.54 5.75 29.61
CA GLY A 299 -22.91 4.50 30.26
C GLY A 299 -21.67 3.71 30.67
N GLU A 300 -21.76 2.95 31.76
CA GLU A 300 -20.79 1.92 32.16
C GLU A 300 -20.77 0.78 31.13
N HIS A 301 -20.44 1.07 29.88
CA HIS A 301 -20.39 0.07 28.83
C HIS A 301 -19.07 -0.72 28.94
N PRO A 302 -19.14 -2.06 29.06
CA PRO A 302 -17.94 -2.91 29.05
C PRO A 302 -17.18 -2.69 27.74
N GLY A 303 -15.84 -2.65 27.78
CA GLY A 303 -15.01 -2.40 26.61
C GLY A 303 -13.70 -1.68 26.94
N TRP A 304 -12.94 -1.31 25.90
CA TRP A 304 -11.69 -0.57 26.00
C TRP A 304 -11.69 0.67 25.09
N PRO A 305 -10.95 1.73 25.46
CA PRO A 305 -10.78 2.89 24.60
C PRO A 305 -9.81 2.58 23.45
N PHE A 306 -10.04 3.21 22.30
CA PHE A 306 -9.15 3.16 21.15
C PHE A 306 -9.23 4.49 20.39
N SER A 307 -8.06 5.03 20.04
CA SER A 307 -7.97 6.31 19.32
C SER A 307 -7.21 6.14 18.01
N LEU A 308 -7.78 6.69 16.94
CA LEU A 308 -7.09 6.87 15.67
C LEU A 308 -6.15 8.08 15.76
N ARG A 309 -4.98 7.99 15.12
CA ARG A 309 -3.95 9.04 15.20
C ARG A 309 -4.30 10.28 14.39
N LYS A 310 -4.81 10.09 13.17
CA LYS A 310 -5.09 11.16 12.21
C LYS A 310 -6.00 10.66 11.10
N ILE A 311 -6.64 11.60 10.41
CA ILE A 311 -7.34 11.39 9.15
C ILE A 311 -6.49 11.99 8.03
N TYR A 312 -6.28 11.23 6.97
CA TYR A 312 -5.56 11.69 5.79
C TYR A 312 -6.54 12.41 4.85
N SER A 313 -6.20 13.64 4.47
CA SER A 313 -7.06 14.49 3.63
C SER A 313 -6.23 15.32 2.63
N SER A 314 -5.19 14.72 2.05
CA SER A 314 -4.31 15.39 1.08
C SER A 314 -5.09 15.80 -0.17
N ALA A 315 -5.17 17.10 -0.45
CA ALA A 315 -5.98 17.63 -1.54
C ALA A 315 -5.21 17.73 -2.87
N PRO A 316 -5.83 17.42 -4.03
CA PRO A 316 -5.26 17.73 -5.33
C PRO A 316 -5.30 19.24 -5.59
N LEU A 317 -4.51 19.69 -6.57
CA LEU A 317 -4.70 20.99 -7.21
C LEU A 317 -5.74 20.90 -8.32
N VAL A 318 -6.44 22.01 -8.59
CA VAL A 318 -7.36 22.16 -9.73
C VAL A 318 -6.72 23.11 -10.72
N ASP A 319 -6.37 22.61 -11.90
CA ASP A 319 -5.68 23.39 -12.95
C ASP A 319 -4.42 24.14 -12.45
N GLY A 320 -3.72 23.57 -11.47
CA GLY A 320 -2.52 24.12 -10.83
C GLY A 320 -2.78 25.06 -9.66
N GLU A 321 -4.04 25.37 -9.34
CA GLU A 321 -4.42 26.19 -8.20
C GLU A 321 -4.88 25.34 -7.01
N LYS A 322 -4.74 25.89 -5.80
CA LYS A 322 -5.21 25.20 -4.59
C LYS A 322 -6.73 25.11 -4.56
N LEU A 323 -7.24 24.00 -4.02
CA LEU A 323 -8.66 23.70 -3.93
C LEU A 323 -9.47 24.83 -3.27
N GLU A 324 -8.92 25.52 -2.26
CA GLU A 324 -9.60 26.62 -1.56
C GLU A 324 -9.90 27.82 -2.46
N HIS A 325 -9.13 28.02 -3.54
CA HIS A 325 -9.32 29.11 -4.49
C HIS A 325 -10.14 28.67 -5.70
N ALA A 326 -9.79 27.52 -6.26
CA ALA A 326 -10.36 27.06 -7.53
C ALA A 326 -11.69 26.29 -7.39
N ALA A 327 -11.90 25.61 -6.26
CA ALA A 327 -13.12 24.85 -5.98
C ALA A 327 -13.47 24.86 -4.47
N PRO A 328 -13.88 26.02 -3.90
CA PRO A 328 -14.11 26.20 -2.48
C PRO A 328 -15.10 25.20 -1.86
N GLU A 329 -16.08 24.74 -2.65
CA GLU A 329 -17.04 23.71 -2.25
C GLU A 329 -16.35 22.36 -1.96
N LEU A 330 -15.40 21.93 -2.80
CA LEU A 330 -14.63 20.70 -2.58
C LEU A 330 -13.70 20.84 -1.36
N ALA A 331 -13.12 22.02 -1.16
CA ALA A 331 -12.31 22.31 0.03
C ALA A 331 -13.14 22.27 1.32
N ALA A 332 -14.39 22.73 1.28
CA ALA A 332 -15.33 22.60 2.39
C ALA A 332 -15.67 21.13 2.69
N GLU A 333 -15.82 20.30 1.66
CA GLU A 333 -16.06 18.85 1.85
C GLU A 333 -14.91 18.14 2.57
N LEU A 334 -13.66 18.46 2.23
CA LEU A 334 -12.48 17.92 2.92
C LEU A 334 -12.36 18.47 4.34
N SER A 335 -12.67 19.76 4.54
CA SER A 335 -12.66 20.37 5.87
C SER A 335 -13.67 19.74 6.82
N ALA A 336 -14.83 19.31 6.30
CA ALA A 336 -15.85 18.62 7.08
C ALA A 336 -15.40 17.26 7.65
N LEU A 337 -14.34 16.64 7.09
CA LEU A 337 -13.77 15.40 7.62
C LEU A 337 -13.20 15.55 9.04
N ARG A 338 -12.86 16.78 9.46
CA ARG A 338 -12.40 17.06 10.84
C ARG A 338 -13.45 16.79 11.91
N ALA A 339 -14.72 16.68 11.53
CA ALA A 339 -15.81 16.34 12.44
C ALA A 339 -15.97 14.83 12.66
N LEU A 340 -15.25 13.99 11.91
CA LEU A 340 -15.29 12.55 12.12
C LEU A 340 -14.66 12.18 13.47
N PRO A 341 -15.21 11.18 14.19
CA PRO A 341 -14.69 10.77 15.48
C PRO A 341 -13.29 10.14 15.33
N LEU A 342 -12.42 10.43 16.29
CA LEU A 342 -11.11 9.79 16.42
C LEU A 342 -11.02 8.89 17.65
N ASP A 343 -11.90 9.09 18.62
CA ASP A 343 -11.93 8.37 19.88
C ASP A 343 -13.14 7.46 19.95
N PHE A 344 -12.87 6.18 20.22
CA PHE A 344 -13.85 5.11 20.17
C PHE A 344 -13.78 4.23 21.41
N ARG A 345 -14.88 3.55 21.71
CA ARG A 345 -14.94 2.45 22.65
C ARG A 345 -15.26 1.17 21.89
N VAL A 346 -14.51 0.11 22.15
CA VAL A 346 -14.64 -1.18 21.48
C VAL A 346 -14.90 -2.29 22.50
N SER A 347 -15.80 -3.21 22.19
CA SER A 347 -16.12 -4.37 23.01
C SER A 347 -16.51 -5.58 22.16
N TRP A 348 -16.59 -6.73 22.82
CA TRP A 348 -17.20 -7.95 22.29
C TRP A 348 -18.60 -8.12 22.86
N ASP A 349 -19.53 -8.62 22.05
CA ASP A 349 -20.83 -9.16 22.49
C ASP A 349 -20.72 -10.41 23.37
#